data_AF-A0A352GLA1-F1
#
_entry.id   AF-A0A352GLA1-F1
#
_cell.length_a   1.000
_cell.length_b   1.000
_cell.length_c   1.000
_cell.angle_alpha   90.00
_cell.angle_beta   90.00
_cell.angle_gamma   90.00
#
_symmetry.space_group_name_H-M   'P 1'
#
loop_
_entity.id
_entity.type
_entity.pdbx_description
1 polymer ?
#
loop_
_entity_poly.entity_id
_entity_poly.type
_entity_poly.pdbx_seq_one_letter_code
_entity_poly.pdbx_strand_id
1 'polypeptide(L)'
;MLGARLRRLRKDRGLTQVKLAEILGISPSYLNMIEHNDRPLTVSLLLKLSEALGVDLRDFSAGDEVRIKSDLEEALSDPMFGGTRPSAAELDEFVTSVPDICRSFLRLYRSYRNSREDVEALTDKLASSPYLVASSHSVRTLLTSVRSFSEILLDNIDLAAAERQQFLGIVVDGTEKLTLQVDELLRFITGENLDNLLESRTPAEEVGDFTERNDNFFDDLDRRAEALRAEIGMETVGLFSRLSEVLRGRFGIEVETTGVGDAGRGGTAVPAVHLES
;
A
#
# COMPACT_ATOMS: atom_id res chain seq x y z
N MET A 1 17.11 13.45 17.78
CA MET A 1 18.02 14.58 18.16
C MET A 1 17.43 15.96 17.81
N LEU A 2 17.11 16.78 18.83
CA LEU A 2 16.46 18.09 18.67
C LEU A 2 17.39 19.19 18.13
N GLY A 3 18.70 19.10 18.37
CA GLY A 3 19.69 20.10 17.95
C GLY A 3 19.89 20.15 16.42
N ALA A 4 19.98 19.00 15.78
CA ALA A 4 20.11 18.90 14.33
C ALA A 4 18.83 19.42 13.61
N ARG A 5 17.66 19.12 14.18
CA ARG A 5 16.37 19.61 13.68
C ARG A 5 16.26 21.13 13.82
N LEU A 6 16.70 21.69 14.95
CA LEU A 6 16.82 23.13 15.15
C LEU A 6 17.76 23.78 14.11
N ARG A 7 18.91 23.17 13.84
CA ARG A 7 19.85 23.64 12.82
C ARG A 7 19.26 23.65 11.42
N ARG A 8 18.50 22.62 11.04
CA ARG A 8 17.81 22.56 9.74
C ARG A 8 16.74 23.64 9.64
N LEU A 9 15.85 23.74 10.63
CA LEU A 9 14.82 24.78 10.69
C LEU A 9 15.42 26.19 10.55
N ARG A 10 16.53 26.45 11.23
CA ARG A 10 17.24 27.73 11.13
C ARG A 10 17.69 28.01 9.69
N LYS A 11 18.26 27.01 9.01
CA LYS A 11 18.72 27.14 7.62
C LYS A 11 17.56 27.35 6.64
N ASP A 12 16.46 26.61 6.82
CA ASP A 12 15.27 26.71 5.97
C ASP A 12 14.61 28.10 6.07
N ARG A 13 14.75 28.75 7.23
CA ARG A 13 14.33 30.14 7.47
C ARG A 13 15.36 31.19 7.05
N GLY A 14 16.50 30.79 6.48
CA GLY A 14 17.57 31.70 6.05
C GLY A 14 18.28 32.42 7.21
N LEU A 15 18.21 31.91 8.44
CA LEU A 15 18.73 32.57 9.62
C LEU A 15 20.20 32.17 9.91
N THR A 16 21.00 33.15 10.34
CA THR A 16 22.34 32.87 10.90
C THR A 16 22.21 32.41 12.36
N GLN A 17 23.22 31.68 12.88
CA GLN A 17 23.23 31.29 14.31
C GLN A 17 23.16 32.52 15.22
N VAL A 18 23.87 33.59 14.89
CA VAL A 18 23.83 34.85 15.65
C VAL A 18 22.41 35.41 15.68
N LYS A 19 21.73 35.45 14.53
CA LYS A 19 20.38 36.01 14.45
C LYS A 19 19.35 35.20 15.22
N LEU A 20 19.43 33.87 15.14
CA LEU A 20 18.53 33.00 15.90
C LEU A 20 18.81 33.09 17.41
N ALA A 21 20.08 33.20 17.82
CA ALA A 21 20.43 33.35 19.23
C ALA A 21 19.89 34.66 19.83
N GLU A 22 19.96 35.77 19.08
CA GLU A 22 19.31 37.03 19.46
C GLU A 22 17.80 36.89 19.65
N ILE A 23 17.12 36.27 18.67
CA ILE A 23 15.67 36.05 18.70
C ILE A 23 15.25 35.23 19.94
N LEU A 24 16.05 34.23 20.32
CA LEU A 24 15.78 33.36 21.47
C LEU A 24 16.28 33.94 22.80
N GLY A 25 17.00 35.07 22.78
CA GLY A 25 17.59 35.68 23.96
C GLY A 25 18.64 34.80 24.63
N ILE A 26 19.46 34.09 23.86
CA ILE A 26 20.57 33.25 24.33
C ILE A 26 21.89 33.63 23.63
N SER A 27 23.02 33.12 24.11
CA SER A 27 24.31 33.38 23.46
C SER A 27 24.49 32.54 22.18
N PRO A 28 25.17 33.04 21.14
CA PRO A 28 25.48 32.26 19.93
C PRO A 28 26.27 30.98 20.23
N SER A 29 27.17 31.02 21.21
CA SER A 29 27.91 29.83 21.67
C SER A 29 26.98 28.79 22.30
N TYR A 30 25.94 29.22 23.03
CA TYR A 30 24.96 28.31 23.61
C TYR A 30 24.07 27.69 22.54
N LEU A 31 23.63 28.47 21.55
CA LEU A 31 22.92 27.93 20.39
C LEU A 31 23.79 26.93 19.61
N ASN A 32 25.09 27.21 19.45
CA ASN A 32 26.00 26.31 18.77
C ASN A 32 26.12 24.95 19.49
N MET A 33 26.25 24.95 20.81
CA MET A 33 26.27 23.72 21.62
C MET A 33 24.95 22.95 21.51
N ILE A 34 23.81 23.64 21.47
CA ILE A 34 22.50 23.00 21.28
C ILE A 34 22.40 22.39 19.87
N GLU A 35 22.80 23.10 18.82
CA GLU A 35 22.74 22.62 17.43
C GLU A 35 23.63 21.39 17.17
N HIS A 36 24.69 21.21 17.96
CA HIS A 36 25.57 20.04 17.93
C HIS A 36 25.18 18.95 18.93
N ASN A 37 24.10 19.16 19.71
CA ASN A 37 23.64 18.29 20.80
C ASN A 37 24.62 18.14 21.99
N ASP A 38 25.60 19.05 22.12
CA ASP A 38 26.49 19.13 23.31
C ASP A 38 25.73 19.60 24.57
N ARG A 39 24.59 20.27 24.36
CA ARG A 39 23.66 20.70 25.41
C ARG A 39 22.23 20.30 25.02
N PRO A 40 21.44 19.73 25.95
CA PRO A 40 20.04 19.42 25.67
C PRO A 40 19.23 20.70 25.47
N LEU A 41 18.28 20.65 24.54
CA LEU A 41 17.31 21.73 24.33
C LEU A 41 16.29 21.71 25.48
N THR A 42 16.22 22.79 26.25
CA THR A 42 15.31 22.88 27.41
C THR A 42 13.88 23.20 26.97
N VAL A 43 12.90 22.81 27.80
CA VAL A 43 11.48 23.13 27.57
C VAL A 43 11.26 24.64 27.43
N SER A 44 11.94 25.45 28.25
CA SER A 44 11.87 26.92 28.16
C SER A 44 12.36 27.46 26.83
N LEU A 45 13.35 26.82 26.20
CA LEU A 45 13.83 27.19 24.87
C LEU A 45 12.92 26.69 23.74
N LEU A 46 12.30 25.53 23.91
CA LEU A 46 11.28 25.01 22.99
C LEU A 46 10.07 25.95 22.91
N LEU A 47 9.60 26.47 24.05
CA LEU A 47 8.52 27.47 24.08
C LEU A 47 8.89 28.74 23.34
N LYS A 48 10.10 29.27 23.56
CA LYS A 48 10.62 30.44 22.83
C LYS A 48 10.77 30.19 21.34
N LEU A 49 11.18 28.98 20.94
CA LEU A 49 11.25 28.59 19.53
C LEU A 49 9.86 28.56 18.90
N SER A 50 8.87 28.00 19.60
CA SER A 50 7.49 27.98 19.15
C SER A 50 6.93 29.40 18.95
N GLU A 51 7.14 30.29 19.92
CA GLU A 51 6.70 31.69 19.84
C GLU A 51 7.41 32.46 18.72
N ALA A 52 8.73 32.32 18.60
CA ALA A 52 9.52 33.15 17.70
C ALA A 52 9.53 32.67 16.24
N LEU A 53 9.36 31.37 16.02
CA LEU A 53 9.45 30.74 14.72
C LEU A 53 8.15 30.03 14.30
N GLY A 54 7.09 30.07 15.11
CA GLY A 54 5.81 29.44 14.80
C GLY A 54 5.94 27.94 14.56
N VAL A 55 6.90 27.28 15.21
CA VAL A 55 7.13 25.83 15.08
C VAL A 55 6.31 25.10 16.12
N ASP A 56 5.76 23.96 15.70
CA ASP A 56 5.01 23.12 16.59
C ASP A 56 5.96 22.36 17.54
N LEU A 57 5.65 22.34 18.83
CA LEU A 57 6.40 21.57 19.83
C LEU A 57 6.41 20.07 19.49
N ARG A 58 5.43 19.60 18.72
CA ARG A 58 5.30 18.23 18.23
C ARG A 58 6.40 17.85 17.24
N ASP A 59 6.88 18.80 16.43
CA ASP A 59 8.06 18.62 15.58
C ASP A 59 9.33 18.38 16.41
N PHE A 60 9.31 18.62 17.71
CA PHE A 60 10.44 18.42 18.61
C PHE A 60 10.15 17.39 19.71
N SER A 61 9.12 16.56 19.55
CA SER A 61 8.72 15.57 20.55
C SER A 61 9.31 14.16 20.30
N ALA A 62 9.72 13.50 21.37
CA ALA A 62 10.52 12.27 21.40
C ALA A 62 9.78 10.97 20.98
N GLY A 63 8.53 11.04 20.51
CA GLY A 63 7.74 9.88 20.10
C GLY A 63 8.13 9.28 18.75
N ASP A 64 8.84 10.04 17.92
CA ASP A 64 9.17 9.67 16.54
C ASP A 64 10.26 8.57 16.47
N GLU A 65 11.19 8.54 17.42
CA GLU A 65 12.34 7.61 17.40
C GLU A 65 11.93 6.18 17.77
N VAL A 66 11.01 6.02 18.74
CA VAL A 66 10.45 4.70 19.12
C VAL A 66 9.71 4.08 17.94
N ARG A 67 8.93 4.88 17.20
CA ARG A 67 8.21 4.42 16.01
C ARG A 67 9.17 4.06 14.88
N ILE A 68 10.14 4.92 14.56
CA ILE A 68 11.14 4.65 13.51
C ILE A 68 11.92 3.36 13.81
N LYS A 69 12.26 3.12 15.08
CA LYS A 69 12.92 1.87 15.49
C LYS A 69 12.04 0.65 15.23
N SER A 70 10.78 0.67 15.69
CA SER A 70 9.84 -0.43 15.47
C SER A 70 9.65 -0.71 13.98
N ASP A 71 9.45 0.33 13.17
CA ASP A 71 9.27 0.22 11.73
C ASP A 71 10.53 -0.36 11.04
N LEU A 72 11.73 0.01 11.52
CA LEU A 72 12.99 -0.55 11.01
C LEU A 72 13.18 -2.01 11.42
N GLU A 73 12.84 -2.39 12.65
CA GLU A 73 12.90 -3.79 13.11
C GLU A 73 11.97 -4.69 12.27
N GLU A 74 10.78 -4.19 11.94
CA GLU A 74 9.85 -4.88 11.05
C GLU A 74 10.42 -4.96 9.62
N ALA A 75 10.85 -3.84 9.04
CA ALA A 75 11.39 -3.81 7.69
C ALA A 75 12.61 -4.74 7.53
N LEU A 76 13.57 -4.68 8.45
CA LEU A 76 14.78 -5.51 8.44
C LEU A 76 14.49 -6.98 8.78
N SER A 77 13.29 -7.30 9.24
CA SER A 77 12.85 -8.68 9.40
C SER A 77 12.49 -9.36 8.09
N ASP A 78 12.30 -8.60 7.01
CA ASP A 78 12.02 -9.13 5.68
C ASP A 78 13.17 -10.02 5.16
N PRO A 79 12.87 -11.24 4.66
CA PRO A 79 13.86 -12.15 4.10
C PRO A 79 14.77 -11.54 3.02
N MET A 80 14.34 -10.49 2.32
CA MET A 80 15.12 -9.81 1.28
C MET A 80 16.47 -9.28 1.79
N PHE A 81 16.59 -9.00 3.09
CA PHE A 81 17.81 -8.47 3.70
C PHE A 81 18.84 -9.56 4.09
N GLY A 82 18.62 -10.82 3.71
CA GLY A 82 19.65 -11.86 3.79
C GLY A 82 20.01 -12.30 5.21
N GLY A 83 19.13 -12.06 6.20
CA GLY A 83 19.19 -12.65 7.54
C GLY A 83 20.20 -12.03 8.52
N THR A 84 21.04 -11.09 8.09
CA THR A 84 21.91 -10.34 9.02
C THR A 84 21.10 -9.21 9.65
N ARG A 85 20.65 -9.42 10.89
CA ARG A 85 19.86 -8.44 11.63
C ARG A 85 20.75 -7.63 12.56
N PRO A 86 20.70 -6.28 12.51
CA PRO A 86 21.34 -5.47 13.52
C PRO A 86 20.76 -5.77 14.90
N SER A 87 21.58 -5.71 15.92
CA SER A 87 21.14 -5.79 17.32
C SER A 87 20.28 -4.58 17.68
N ALA A 88 19.45 -4.72 18.72
CA ALA A 88 18.60 -3.61 19.21
C ALA A 88 19.42 -2.36 19.58
N ALA A 89 20.66 -2.55 20.08
CA ALA A 89 21.56 -1.46 20.43
C ALA A 89 22.10 -0.72 19.18
N GLU A 90 22.43 -1.45 18.11
CA GLU A 90 22.85 -0.85 16.85
C GLU A 90 21.72 -0.07 16.18
N LEU A 91 20.48 -0.57 16.26
CA LEU A 91 19.30 0.17 15.77
C LEU A 91 19.03 1.43 16.59
N ASP A 92 19.13 1.35 17.92
CA ASP A 92 18.98 2.53 18.78
C ASP A 92 20.02 3.60 18.44
N GLU A 93 21.28 3.22 18.28
CA GLU A 93 22.35 4.12 17.87
C GLU A 93 22.09 4.72 16.49
N PHE A 94 21.67 3.89 15.53
CA PHE A 94 21.40 4.32 14.15
C PHE A 94 20.24 5.31 14.05
N VAL A 95 19.11 5.01 14.72
CA VAL A 95 17.94 5.90 14.78
C VAL A 95 18.29 7.22 15.48
N THR A 96 19.11 7.17 16.52
CA THR A 96 19.55 8.36 17.25
C THR A 96 20.49 9.23 16.42
N SER A 97 21.42 8.61 15.69
CA SER A 97 22.47 9.27 14.92
C SER A 97 21.94 9.88 13.62
N VAL A 98 21.11 9.14 12.86
CA VAL A 98 20.70 9.51 11.49
C VAL A 98 19.19 9.28 11.20
N PRO A 99 18.27 9.87 11.99
CA PRO A 99 16.82 9.59 11.89
C PRO A 99 16.20 9.93 10.52
N ASP A 100 16.71 10.93 9.80
CA ASP A 100 16.18 11.29 8.48
C ASP A 100 16.51 10.25 7.40
N ILE A 101 17.67 9.59 7.53
CA ILE A 101 18.05 8.49 6.65
C ILE A 101 17.15 7.29 6.93
N CYS A 102 16.90 6.98 8.21
CA CYS A 102 15.95 5.95 8.62
C CYS A 102 14.56 6.18 8.00
N ARG A 103 14.00 7.40 8.09
CA ARG A 103 12.71 7.74 7.46
C ARG A 103 12.74 7.58 5.94
N SER A 104 13.82 8.01 5.30
CA SER A 104 13.96 7.92 3.84
C SER A 104 14.06 6.46 3.37
N PHE A 105 14.79 5.64 4.12
CA PHE A 105 14.86 4.20 3.91
C PHE A 105 13.49 3.53 4.08
N LEU A 106 12.78 3.81 5.17
CA LEU A 106 11.44 3.25 5.42
C LEU A 106 10.46 3.61 4.30
N ARG A 107 10.49 4.86 3.82
CA ARG A 107 9.66 5.29 2.68
C ARG A 107 10.00 4.54 1.39
N LEU A 108 11.29 4.34 1.12
CA LEU A 108 11.75 3.56 -0.03
C LEU A 108 11.30 2.10 0.09
N TYR A 109 11.46 1.50 1.26
CA TYR A 109 11.07 0.13 1.53
C TYR A 109 9.56 -0.09 1.39
N ARG A 110 8.74 0.81 1.94
CA ARG A 110 7.28 0.81 1.73
C ARG A 110 6.92 0.90 0.25
N SER A 111 7.50 1.87 -0.47
CA SER A 111 7.27 2.02 -1.91
C SER A 111 7.67 0.78 -2.72
N TYR A 112 8.79 0.13 -2.35
CA TYR A 112 9.21 -1.12 -2.96
C TYR A 112 8.21 -2.25 -2.69
N ARG A 113 7.78 -2.41 -1.43
CA ARG A 113 6.82 -3.44 -1.03
C ARG A 113 5.49 -3.28 -1.77
N ASN A 114 4.97 -2.05 -1.83
CA ASN A 114 3.70 -1.76 -2.52
C ASN A 114 3.84 -2.03 -4.02
N SER A 115 4.94 -1.60 -4.64
CA SER A 115 5.20 -1.91 -6.06
C SER A 115 5.25 -3.41 -6.33
N ARG A 116 5.76 -4.20 -5.38
CA ARG A 116 5.81 -5.65 -5.49
C ARG A 116 4.42 -6.27 -5.33
N GLU A 117 3.64 -5.80 -4.35
CA GLU A 117 2.25 -6.21 -4.15
C GLU A 117 1.39 -5.85 -5.38
N ASP A 118 1.59 -4.68 -5.99
CA ASP A 118 0.93 -4.25 -7.23
C ASP A 118 1.25 -5.19 -8.39
N VAL A 119 2.52 -5.57 -8.56
CA VAL A 119 2.94 -6.51 -9.61
C VAL A 119 2.29 -7.88 -9.40
N GLU A 120 2.21 -8.35 -8.15
CA GLU A 120 1.55 -9.61 -7.81
C GLU A 120 0.03 -9.53 -8.09
N ALA A 121 -0.62 -8.45 -7.67
CA ALA A 121 -2.04 -8.20 -7.93
C ALA A 121 -2.35 -8.08 -9.43
N LEU A 122 -1.50 -7.42 -10.21
CA LEU A 122 -1.62 -7.34 -11.67
C LEU A 122 -1.45 -8.71 -12.32
N THR A 123 -0.51 -9.51 -11.83
CA THR A 123 -0.29 -10.88 -12.31
C THR A 123 -1.52 -11.74 -12.05
N ASP A 124 -2.12 -11.63 -10.86
CA ASP A 124 -3.35 -12.35 -10.49
C ASP A 124 -4.56 -11.87 -11.30
N LYS A 125 -4.73 -10.56 -11.48
CA LYS A 125 -5.78 -9.97 -12.35
C LYS A 125 -5.62 -10.44 -13.80
N LEU A 126 -4.38 -10.54 -14.29
CA LEU A 126 -4.08 -11.03 -15.64
C LEU A 126 -4.41 -12.52 -15.79
N ALA A 127 -3.99 -13.34 -14.82
CA ALA A 127 -4.22 -14.79 -14.82
C ALA A 127 -5.72 -15.14 -14.70
N SER A 128 -6.48 -14.33 -13.96
CA SER A 128 -7.92 -14.50 -13.75
C SER A 128 -8.79 -13.75 -14.75
N SER A 129 -8.19 -13.06 -15.74
CA SER A 129 -8.93 -12.21 -16.67
C SER A 129 -9.97 -13.01 -17.46
N PRO A 130 -11.27 -12.66 -17.36
CA PRO A 130 -12.35 -13.32 -18.10
C PRO A 130 -12.13 -13.30 -19.62
N TYR A 131 -11.43 -12.26 -20.11
CA TYR A 131 -11.10 -12.11 -21.53
C TYR A 131 -10.13 -13.19 -22.02
N LEU A 132 -9.10 -13.52 -21.24
CA LEU A 132 -8.09 -14.53 -21.60
C LEU A 132 -8.73 -15.92 -21.60
N VAL A 133 -9.57 -16.18 -20.60
CA VAL A 133 -10.34 -17.42 -20.48
C VAL A 133 -11.28 -17.57 -21.67
N ALA A 134 -12.07 -16.55 -21.99
CA ALA A 134 -12.99 -16.57 -23.12
C ALA A 134 -12.26 -16.76 -24.46
N SER A 135 -11.19 -16.00 -24.70
CA SER A 135 -10.39 -16.07 -25.93
C SER A 135 -9.74 -17.45 -26.11
N SER A 136 -9.20 -18.04 -25.03
CA SER A 136 -8.65 -19.41 -25.05
C SER A 136 -9.72 -20.46 -25.40
N HIS A 137 -10.93 -20.31 -24.87
CA HIS A 137 -12.06 -21.17 -25.23
C HIS A 137 -12.47 -21.02 -26.70
N SER A 138 -12.57 -19.80 -27.21
CA SER A 138 -12.89 -19.49 -28.60
C SER A 138 -11.86 -20.12 -29.56
N VAL A 139 -10.57 -19.93 -29.29
CA VAL A 139 -9.46 -20.54 -30.05
C VAL A 139 -9.58 -22.07 -30.07
N ARG A 140 -9.85 -22.69 -28.92
CA ARG A 140 -10.02 -24.15 -28.83
C ARG A 140 -11.20 -24.63 -29.69
N THR A 141 -12.36 -23.98 -29.59
CA THR A 141 -13.54 -24.34 -30.38
C THR A 141 -13.28 -24.21 -31.89
N LEU A 142 -12.62 -23.13 -32.33
CA LEU A 142 -12.26 -22.93 -33.74
C LEU A 142 -11.26 -23.98 -34.23
N LEU A 143 -10.22 -24.29 -33.44
CA LEU A 143 -9.27 -25.36 -33.76
C LEU A 143 -9.95 -26.72 -33.85
N THR A 144 -10.86 -27.04 -32.93
CA THR A 144 -11.64 -28.28 -32.97
C THR A 144 -12.48 -28.34 -34.25
N SER A 145 -13.16 -27.24 -34.62
CA SER A 145 -13.96 -27.17 -35.84
C SER A 145 -13.09 -27.36 -37.10
N VAL A 146 -12.02 -26.60 -37.24
CA VAL A 146 -11.08 -26.69 -38.38
C VAL A 146 -10.54 -28.11 -38.51
N ARG A 147 -10.14 -28.73 -37.39
CA ARG A 147 -9.65 -30.11 -37.37
C ARG A 147 -10.73 -31.10 -37.82
N SER A 148 -11.92 -31.06 -37.22
CA SER A 148 -12.99 -32.01 -37.56
C SER A 148 -13.42 -31.90 -39.02
N PHE A 149 -13.56 -30.69 -39.57
CA PHE A 149 -13.92 -30.53 -40.99
C PHE A 149 -12.78 -30.91 -41.94
N SER A 150 -11.52 -30.71 -41.53
CA SER A 150 -10.36 -31.19 -42.29
C SER A 150 -10.27 -32.73 -42.28
N GLU A 151 -10.53 -33.38 -41.15
CA GLU A 151 -10.60 -34.84 -41.02
C GLU A 151 -11.74 -35.39 -41.90
N ILE A 152 -12.93 -34.78 -41.89
CA ILE A 152 -14.04 -35.18 -42.78
C ILE A 152 -13.64 -35.12 -44.25
N LEU A 153 -12.99 -34.02 -44.67
CA LEU A 153 -12.53 -33.83 -46.04
C LEU A 153 -11.44 -34.82 -46.47
N LEU A 154 -10.61 -35.27 -45.52
CA LEU A 154 -9.53 -36.23 -45.74
C LEU A 154 -10.06 -37.67 -45.80
N ASP A 155 -10.94 -38.04 -44.89
CA ASP A 155 -11.47 -39.40 -44.74
C ASP A 155 -12.53 -39.75 -45.79
N ASN A 156 -13.22 -38.74 -46.35
CA ASN A 156 -14.28 -38.91 -47.34
C ASN A 156 -13.87 -38.35 -48.71
N ILE A 157 -13.13 -39.16 -49.47
CA ILE A 157 -12.64 -38.76 -50.81
C ILE A 157 -13.74 -38.65 -51.87
N ASP A 158 -14.88 -39.33 -51.68
CA ASP A 158 -15.96 -39.45 -52.67
C ASP A 158 -17.10 -38.41 -52.51
N LEU A 159 -16.87 -37.36 -51.71
CA LEU A 159 -17.85 -36.30 -51.47
C LEU A 159 -18.29 -35.60 -52.76
N ALA A 160 -19.58 -35.27 -52.85
CA ALA A 160 -20.11 -34.44 -53.91
C ALA A 160 -19.41 -33.06 -53.90
N ALA A 161 -19.22 -32.47 -55.08
CA ALA A 161 -18.49 -31.19 -55.21
C ALA A 161 -19.08 -30.07 -54.34
N ALA A 162 -20.41 -30.02 -54.21
CA ALA A 162 -21.11 -29.03 -53.37
C ALA A 162 -20.81 -29.21 -51.87
N GLU A 163 -20.86 -30.45 -51.35
CA GLU A 163 -20.57 -30.75 -49.94
C GLU A 163 -19.10 -30.49 -49.61
N ARG A 164 -18.19 -30.88 -50.51
CA ARG A 164 -16.75 -30.59 -50.39
C ARG A 164 -16.51 -29.08 -50.29
N GLN A 165 -17.17 -28.29 -51.14
CA GLN A 165 -17.02 -26.83 -51.13
C GLN A 165 -17.60 -26.20 -49.87
N GLN A 166 -18.69 -26.76 -49.32
CA GLN A 166 -19.24 -26.34 -48.04
C GLN A 166 -18.25 -26.58 -46.89
N PHE A 167 -17.68 -27.78 -46.75
CA PHE A 167 -16.71 -28.07 -45.69
C PHE A 167 -15.43 -27.25 -45.83
N LEU A 168 -14.93 -27.06 -47.05
CA LEU A 168 -13.80 -26.15 -47.30
C LEU A 168 -14.13 -24.71 -46.85
N GLY A 169 -15.35 -24.23 -47.12
CA GLY A 169 -15.81 -22.93 -46.65
C GLY A 169 -15.78 -22.80 -45.12
N ILE A 170 -16.17 -23.85 -44.39
CA ILE A 170 -16.13 -23.86 -42.92
C ILE A 170 -14.68 -23.87 -42.40
N VAL A 171 -13.77 -24.61 -43.06
CA VAL A 171 -12.34 -24.59 -42.70
C VAL A 171 -11.76 -23.20 -42.90
N VAL A 172 -12.02 -22.56 -44.04
CA VAL A 172 -11.53 -21.20 -44.33
C VAL A 172 -12.07 -20.19 -43.32
N ASP A 173 -13.38 -20.16 -43.10
CA ASP A 173 -14.02 -19.27 -42.10
C ASP A 173 -13.48 -19.53 -40.68
N GLY A 174 -13.27 -20.79 -40.31
CA GLY A 174 -12.66 -21.18 -39.05
C GLY A 174 -11.22 -20.67 -38.91
N THR A 175 -10.42 -20.74 -39.98
CA THR A 175 -9.05 -20.21 -39.98
C THR A 175 -8.99 -18.69 -39.95
N GLU A 176 -9.89 -17.98 -40.64
CA GLU A 176 -9.99 -16.52 -40.59
C GLU A 176 -10.37 -16.04 -39.19
N LYS A 177 -11.38 -16.66 -38.57
CA LYS A 177 -11.76 -16.37 -37.18
C LYS A 177 -10.64 -16.68 -36.19
N LEU A 178 -9.88 -17.74 -36.43
CA LEU A 178 -8.74 -18.10 -35.58
C LEU A 178 -7.65 -17.02 -35.63
N THR A 179 -7.32 -16.51 -36.81
CA THR A 179 -6.37 -15.39 -36.98
C THR A 179 -6.83 -14.17 -36.18
N LEU A 180 -8.10 -13.77 -36.31
CA LEU A 180 -8.65 -12.64 -35.56
C LEU A 180 -8.53 -12.82 -34.04
N GLN A 181 -8.86 -14.02 -33.53
CA GLN A 181 -8.77 -14.30 -32.09
C GLN A 181 -7.33 -14.34 -31.58
N VAL A 182 -6.38 -14.81 -32.40
CA VAL A 182 -4.95 -14.79 -32.06
C VAL A 182 -4.41 -13.36 -32.06
N ASP A 183 -4.77 -12.54 -33.05
CA ASP A 183 -4.37 -11.13 -33.12
C ASP A 183 -4.92 -10.34 -31.93
N GLU A 184 -6.15 -10.62 -31.52
CA GLU A 184 -6.78 -10.04 -30.34
C GLU A 184 -6.05 -10.41 -29.03
N LEU A 185 -5.69 -11.68 -28.86
CA LEU A 185 -4.87 -12.15 -27.73
C LEU A 185 -3.49 -11.49 -27.71
N LEU A 186 -2.82 -11.40 -28.86
CA LEU A 186 -1.50 -10.78 -28.99
C LEU A 186 -1.55 -9.28 -28.67
N ARG A 187 -2.57 -8.56 -29.15
CA ARG A 187 -2.79 -7.14 -28.83
C ARG A 187 -2.99 -6.91 -27.33
N PHE A 188 -3.70 -7.82 -26.66
CA PHE A 188 -3.89 -7.75 -25.22
C PHE A 188 -2.57 -8.00 -24.45
N ILE A 189 -1.78 -9.01 -24.84
CA ILE A 189 -0.50 -9.34 -24.18
C ILE A 189 0.58 -8.28 -24.43
N THR A 190 0.61 -7.71 -25.63
CA THR A 190 1.58 -6.67 -26.02
C THR A 190 1.29 -5.30 -25.38
N GLY A 191 0.15 -5.15 -24.71
CA GLY A 191 -0.17 -3.94 -23.95
C GLY A 191 -0.64 -2.77 -24.82
N GLU A 192 -0.99 -2.98 -26.09
CA GLU A 192 -1.53 -1.93 -26.97
C GLU A 192 -2.90 -1.36 -26.48
N ASN A 193 -3.47 -1.90 -25.39
CA ASN A 193 -4.66 -1.41 -24.68
C ASN A 193 -4.46 -1.34 -23.14
N LEU A 194 -3.21 -1.24 -22.65
CA LEU A 194 -2.93 -1.23 -21.21
C LEU A 194 -3.49 0.01 -20.47
N ASP A 195 -3.76 1.09 -21.21
CA ASP A 195 -4.28 2.36 -20.66
C ASP A 195 -5.62 2.18 -19.92
N ASN A 196 -6.50 1.29 -20.41
CA ASN A 196 -7.81 1.04 -19.79
C ASN A 196 -7.75 0.16 -18.53
N LEU A 197 -6.67 -0.61 -18.34
CA LEU A 197 -6.49 -1.49 -17.17
C LEU A 197 -5.93 -0.71 -15.96
N LEU A 198 -5.25 0.41 -16.21
CA LEU A 198 -4.67 1.29 -15.19
C LEU A 198 -5.63 2.37 -14.71
N GLU A 199 -6.69 2.69 -15.47
CA GLU A 199 -7.71 3.68 -15.09
C GLU A 199 -8.81 3.11 -14.18
N SER A 200 -8.95 1.78 -14.05
CA SER A 200 -9.91 1.18 -13.12
C SER A 200 -9.34 1.09 -11.70
N ARG A 201 -8.89 2.22 -11.13
CA ARG A 201 -8.58 2.27 -9.70
C ARG A 201 -9.88 2.13 -8.94
N THR A 202 -9.96 1.12 -8.09
CA THR A 202 -11.10 0.96 -7.20
C THR A 202 -11.01 2.02 -6.09
N PRO A 203 -12.16 2.50 -5.56
CA PRO A 203 -12.15 3.41 -4.41
C PRO A 203 -11.35 2.86 -3.20
N ALA A 204 -11.27 1.54 -3.05
CA ALA A 204 -10.46 0.89 -2.02
C ALA A 204 -8.96 1.09 -2.26
N GLU A 205 -8.50 0.98 -3.52
CA GLU A 205 -7.10 1.27 -3.90
C GLU A 205 -6.78 2.76 -3.70
N GLU A 206 -7.71 3.68 -3.99
CA GLU A 206 -7.51 5.12 -3.70
C GLU A 206 -7.40 5.42 -2.21
N VAL A 207 -8.23 4.78 -1.39
CA VAL A 207 -8.16 4.91 0.07
C VAL A 207 -6.89 4.29 0.62
N GLY A 208 -6.45 3.14 0.08
CA GLY A 208 -5.16 2.53 0.39
C GLY A 208 -4.00 3.47 0.10
N ASP A 209 -3.90 3.96 -1.14
CA ASP A 209 -2.93 4.98 -1.57
C ASP A 209 -2.94 6.23 -0.67
N PHE A 210 -4.12 6.71 -0.29
CA PHE A 210 -4.26 7.87 0.60
C PHE A 210 -3.76 7.58 2.01
N THR A 211 -4.05 6.38 2.53
CA THR A 211 -3.60 5.92 3.86
C THR A 211 -2.09 5.73 3.88
N GLU A 212 -1.54 5.17 2.82
CA GLU A 212 -0.10 4.99 2.63
C GLU A 212 0.65 6.30 2.43
N ARG A 213 0.10 7.26 1.66
CA ARG A 213 0.67 8.61 1.53
C ARG A 213 0.78 9.35 2.85
N ASN A 214 -0.06 8.99 3.81
CA ASN A 214 -0.03 9.52 5.18
C ASN A 214 0.76 8.61 6.15
N ASP A 215 1.53 7.64 5.63
CA ASP A 215 2.31 6.68 6.43
C ASP A 215 1.45 5.94 7.48
N ASN A 216 0.19 5.66 7.14
CA ASN A 216 -0.82 5.08 8.04
C ASN A 216 -1.01 5.86 9.36
N PHE A 217 -0.72 7.16 9.38
CA PHE A 217 -0.80 8.00 10.57
C PHE A 217 -1.68 9.22 10.32
N PHE A 218 -2.69 9.37 11.15
CA PHE A 218 -3.68 10.44 11.06
C PHE A 218 -3.89 11.04 12.45
N ASP A 219 -3.09 12.05 12.78
CA ASP A 219 -2.97 12.65 14.12
C ASP A 219 -4.31 12.93 14.86
N ASP A 220 -5.33 13.46 14.18
CA ASP A 220 -6.65 13.67 14.81
C ASP A 220 -7.39 12.35 15.08
N LEU A 221 -7.31 11.38 14.17
CA LEU A 221 -7.91 10.06 14.35
C LEU A 221 -7.17 9.26 15.42
N ASP A 222 -5.84 9.27 15.43
CA ASP A 222 -5.01 8.55 16.38
C ASP A 222 -5.18 9.08 17.81
N ARG A 223 -5.20 10.42 17.99
CA ARG A 223 -5.47 11.00 19.31
C ARG A 223 -6.87 10.70 19.82
N ARG A 224 -7.87 10.67 18.93
CA ARG A 224 -9.23 10.28 19.30
C ARG A 224 -9.34 8.80 19.61
N ALA A 225 -8.63 7.95 18.87
CA ALA A 225 -8.57 6.51 19.13
C ALA A 225 -7.93 6.21 20.49
N GLU A 226 -6.83 6.90 20.83
CA GLU A 226 -6.17 6.73 22.13
C GLU A 226 -7.02 7.27 23.28
N ALA A 227 -7.67 8.42 23.09
CA ALA A 227 -8.62 8.96 24.08
C ALA A 227 -9.80 8.01 24.31
N LEU A 228 -10.36 7.46 23.22
CA LEU A 228 -11.43 6.47 23.28
C LEU A 228 -10.97 5.20 23.99
N ARG A 229 -9.75 4.72 23.71
CA ARG A 229 -9.14 3.55 24.34
C ARG A 229 -8.99 3.73 25.86
N ALA A 230 -8.56 4.92 26.29
CA ALA A 230 -8.44 5.26 27.70
C ALA A 230 -9.81 5.37 28.39
N GLU A 231 -10.82 5.92 27.70
CA GLU A 231 -12.19 6.03 28.19
C GLU A 231 -12.82 4.65 28.45
N ILE A 232 -12.60 3.69 27.56
CA ILE A 232 -13.27 2.38 27.59
C ILE A 232 -12.44 1.28 28.29
N GLY A 233 -11.20 1.60 28.72
CA GLY A 233 -10.37 0.72 29.54
C GLY A 233 -9.89 -0.56 28.84
N MET A 234 -9.41 -0.47 27.60
CA MET A 234 -9.02 -1.66 26.84
C MET A 234 -7.67 -2.27 27.27
N GLU A 235 -7.74 -3.40 27.99
CA GLU A 235 -6.66 -4.40 28.04
C GLU A 235 -6.74 -5.31 26.81
N THR A 236 -5.60 -5.86 26.36
CA THR A 236 -5.44 -6.59 25.08
C THR A 236 -6.30 -7.85 24.92
N VAL A 237 -7.00 -8.29 25.96
CA VAL A 237 -7.88 -9.47 25.93
C VAL A 237 -9.34 -9.03 25.91
N GLY A 238 -10.12 -9.52 24.93
CA GLY A 238 -11.56 -9.23 24.84
C GLY A 238 -11.94 -7.95 24.09
N LEU A 239 -11.01 -7.41 23.28
CA LEU A 239 -11.17 -6.18 22.49
C LEU A 239 -12.52 -6.10 21.77
N PHE A 240 -12.88 -7.17 21.06
CA PHE A 240 -14.10 -7.21 20.24
C PHE A 240 -15.38 -7.10 21.09
N SER A 241 -15.45 -7.82 22.21
CA SER A 241 -16.62 -7.80 23.10
C SER A 241 -16.83 -6.41 23.71
N ARG A 242 -15.73 -5.77 24.15
CA ARG A 242 -15.74 -4.41 24.70
C ARG A 242 -16.16 -3.38 23.65
N LEU A 243 -15.65 -3.51 22.42
CA LEU A 243 -16.01 -2.61 21.33
C LEU A 243 -17.51 -2.72 20.98
N SER A 244 -18.04 -3.94 20.91
CA SER A 244 -19.46 -4.19 20.66
C SER A 244 -20.36 -3.64 21.77
N GLU A 245 -19.96 -3.74 23.04
CA GLU A 245 -20.69 -3.13 24.17
C GLU A 245 -20.71 -1.60 24.09
N VAL A 246 -19.58 -0.99 23.72
CA VAL A 246 -19.48 0.47 23.54
C VAL A 246 -20.32 0.94 22.37
N LEU A 247 -20.28 0.23 21.24
CA LEU A 247 -21.09 0.52 20.06
C LEU A 247 -22.59 0.45 20.37
N ARG A 248 -23.03 -0.58 21.10
CA ARG A 248 -24.42 -0.70 21.55
C ARG A 248 -24.79 0.40 22.56
N GLY A 249 -23.97 0.60 23.59
CA GLY A 249 -24.31 1.49 24.70
C GLY A 249 -24.24 2.98 24.37
N ARG A 250 -23.28 3.39 23.53
CA ARG A 250 -23.04 4.82 23.22
C ARG A 250 -23.68 5.26 21.90
N PHE A 251 -23.78 4.35 20.94
CA PHE A 251 -24.21 4.68 19.57
C PHE A 251 -25.47 3.93 19.13
N GLY A 252 -26.00 3.00 19.95
CA GLY A 252 -27.17 2.20 19.59
C GLY A 252 -26.91 1.16 18.50
N ILE A 253 -25.65 0.89 18.16
CA ILE A 253 -25.27 0.00 17.07
C ILE A 253 -25.14 -1.43 17.61
N GLU A 254 -25.93 -2.35 17.08
CA GLU A 254 -25.78 -3.79 17.35
C GLU A 254 -24.76 -4.42 16.40
N VAL A 255 -23.86 -5.23 16.95
CA VAL A 255 -22.82 -5.94 16.20
C VAL A 255 -23.16 -7.43 16.21
N GLU A 256 -23.57 -7.97 15.06
CA GLU A 256 -23.70 -9.42 14.86
C GLU A 256 -22.37 -10.00 14.36
N THR A 257 -21.85 -10.99 15.08
CA THR A 257 -20.70 -11.77 14.62
C THR A 257 -21.19 -13.01 13.89
N THR A 258 -21.14 -13.00 12.57
CA THR A 258 -21.22 -14.24 11.80
C THR A 258 -19.92 -15.03 12.00
N GLY A 259 -20.00 -16.17 12.68
CA GLY A 259 -18.85 -17.07 12.84
C GLY A 259 -18.33 -17.54 11.48
N VAL A 260 -17.01 -17.56 11.31
CA VAL A 260 -16.34 -18.11 10.13
C VAL A 260 -16.47 -19.63 10.16
N GLY A 261 -17.65 -20.11 9.78
CA GLY A 261 -17.95 -21.52 9.58
C GLY A 261 -18.85 -21.62 8.36
N ASP A 262 -18.25 -22.07 7.25
CA ASP A 262 -18.92 -22.51 6.01
C ASP A 262 -19.20 -21.45 4.91
N ALA A 263 -18.25 -20.56 4.63
CA ALA A 263 -18.15 -19.91 3.33
C ALA A 263 -16.95 -20.48 2.55
N GLY A 264 -17.26 -21.31 1.56
CA GLY A 264 -16.28 -21.94 0.68
C GLY A 264 -15.33 -20.94 0.03
N ARG A 265 -14.06 -21.38 -0.09
CA ARG A 265 -12.95 -20.82 -0.86
C ARG A 265 -13.26 -19.61 -1.75
N GLY A 266 -12.60 -18.49 -1.44
CA GLY A 266 -12.27 -17.44 -2.42
C GLY A 266 -13.18 -16.21 -2.37
N GLY A 267 -13.00 -15.38 -1.35
CA GLY A 267 -13.59 -14.05 -1.29
C GLY A 267 -13.35 -13.44 0.08
N THR A 268 -12.57 -12.37 0.15
CA THR A 268 -12.45 -11.54 1.34
C THR A 268 -13.82 -10.91 1.62
N ALA A 269 -14.58 -11.53 2.52
CA ALA A 269 -15.85 -10.98 2.98
C ALA A 269 -15.56 -9.70 3.77
N VAL A 270 -15.92 -8.55 3.20
CA VAL A 270 -15.98 -7.28 3.93
C VAL A 270 -17.13 -7.40 4.93
N PRO A 271 -16.91 -7.19 6.24
CA PRO A 271 -17.99 -7.23 7.21
C PRO A 271 -18.97 -6.09 6.93
N ALA A 272 -20.24 -6.42 6.69
CA ALA A 272 -21.30 -5.45 6.49
C ALA A 272 -21.73 -4.87 7.84
N VAL A 273 -21.50 -3.57 8.05
CA VAL A 273 -22.04 -2.82 9.19
C VAL A 273 -23.38 -2.23 8.75
N HIS A 274 -24.48 -2.76 9.27
CA HIS A 274 -25.80 -2.18 9.05
C HIS A 274 -26.01 -1.03 10.05
N LEU A 275 -26.07 0.20 9.54
CA LEU A 275 -26.50 1.38 10.29
C LEU A 275 -27.98 1.58 10.03
N GLU A 276 -28.84 1.22 10.98
CA GLU A 276 -30.23 1.69 10.96
C GLU A 276 -30.27 3.13 11.49
N SER A 277 -30.83 4.02 10.67
CA SER A 277 -30.97 5.47 10.87
C SER A 277 -32.11 5.85 11.81
#